data_AF-A0A0C9SJU7-F1
#
_entry.id   AF-A0A0C9SJU7-F1
#
_cell.length_a   1.000
_cell.length_b   1.000
_cell.length_c   1.000
_cell.angle_alpha   90.00
_cell.angle_beta   90.00
_cell.angle_gamma   90.00
#
_symmetry.space_group_name_H-M   'P 1'
#
loop_
_entity.id
_entity.type
_entity.pdbx_description
1 polymer ?
#
loop_
_entity_poly.entity_id
_entity_poly.type
_entity_poly.pdbx_seq_one_letter_code
_entity_poly.pdbx_strand_id
1 'polypeptide(L)'
;LWNTCKYVVARSKDLCKEGSWIFFKSMAVSRTAQVGRIFKILQPVDIASTDDSVKHAVVIVECFKILDDRHQRLNMPILLRIPAETRVIQPKDVLFVFNAQHDCAGGKCPIVNTIEREVQERQLTVKPQSSVAHTDDDTYLVNIHALHNAHLIRETLPRHLTMPKPYLANRRTIHDELAEKLRIIGPAKRAESAAKAQATRERNKLAKQQKEQDARDAEHSVARNTDANRVARIFASEDSGDASDRFIAN
;
A
#
# COMPACT_ATOMS: atom_id res chain seq x y z
N LEU A 1 -29.96 -11.75 23.97
CA LEU A 1 -29.22 -10.58 23.42
C LEU A 1 -27.98 -11.08 22.67
N TRP A 2 -27.44 -10.37 21.66
CA TRP A 2 -26.26 -10.78 20.89
C TRP A 2 -25.14 -9.73 20.97
N ASN A 3 -23.90 -10.18 21.15
CA ASN A 3 -22.67 -9.37 21.08
C ASN A 3 -22.06 -9.47 19.68
N THR A 4 -21.61 -8.35 19.12
CA THR A 4 -20.86 -8.33 17.87
C THR A 4 -19.37 -8.63 18.12
N CYS A 5 -18.82 -9.63 17.43
CA CYS A 5 -17.41 -9.99 17.54
C CYS A 5 -16.55 -9.24 16.51
N LYS A 6 -15.27 -9.00 16.84
CA LYS A 6 -14.34 -8.28 15.96
C LYS A 6 -13.81 -9.13 14.79
N TYR A 7 -13.59 -10.41 15.05
CA TYR A 7 -13.02 -11.36 14.08
C TYR A 7 -13.36 -12.80 14.48
N VAL A 8 -13.15 -13.70 13.54
CA VAL A 8 -13.15 -15.16 13.71
C VAL A 8 -11.83 -15.71 13.17
N VAL A 9 -11.34 -16.80 13.75
CA VAL A 9 -10.11 -17.46 13.30
C VAL A 9 -10.50 -18.62 12.39
N ALA A 10 -10.06 -18.59 11.14
CA ALA A 10 -10.29 -19.66 10.18
C ALA A 10 -9.48 -20.92 10.53
N ARG A 11 -9.81 -22.05 9.90
CA ARG A 11 -9.03 -23.29 10.05
C ARG A 11 -7.58 -23.15 9.57
N SER A 12 -7.33 -22.33 8.55
CA SER A 12 -6.00 -21.91 8.11
C SER A 12 -5.24 -21.04 9.13
N LYS A 13 -5.86 -20.71 10.27
CA LYS A 13 -5.37 -19.80 11.33
C LYS A 13 -5.34 -18.33 10.95
N ASP A 14 -5.94 -17.97 9.82
CA ASP A 14 -6.11 -16.59 9.41
C ASP A 14 -7.21 -15.88 10.22
N LEU A 15 -6.99 -14.61 10.51
CA LEU A 15 -8.02 -13.73 11.07
C LEU A 15 -8.98 -13.27 9.98
N CYS A 16 -10.26 -13.60 10.13
CA CYS A 16 -11.33 -13.17 9.24
C CYS A 16 -12.23 -12.17 9.97
N LYS A 17 -12.50 -11.03 9.33
CA LYS A 17 -13.34 -9.95 9.86
C LYS A 17 -14.62 -9.83 9.03
N GLU A 18 -15.57 -9.01 9.49
CA GLU A 18 -16.67 -8.57 8.62
C GLU A 18 -16.13 -8.02 7.29
N GLY A 19 -16.81 -8.36 6.19
CA GLY A 19 -16.37 -8.08 4.81
C GLY A 19 -15.31 -9.03 4.26
N SER A 20 -14.73 -9.93 5.05
CA SER A 20 -13.73 -10.89 4.56
C SER A 20 -14.35 -11.95 3.66
N TRP A 21 -13.67 -12.25 2.56
CA TRP A 21 -14.03 -13.32 1.63
C TRP A 21 -13.47 -14.66 2.11
N ILE A 22 -14.34 -15.66 2.26
CA ILE A 22 -13.98 -16.94 2.84
C ILE A 22 -14.47 -18.11 2.01
N PHE A 23 -13.71 -19.19 2.04
CA PHE A 23 -14.24 -20.52 1.77
C PHE A 23 -14.73 -21.13 3.09
N PHE A 24 -15.88 -21.79 3.07
CA PHE A 24 -16.47 -22.43 4.23
C PHE A 24 -17.12 -23.77 3.84
N LYS A 25 -17.41 -24.62 4.84
CA LYS A 25 -18.18 -25.85 4.63
C LYS A 25 -19.43 -25.84 5.48
N SER A 26 -20.61 -25.81 4.86
CA SER A 26 -21.86 -25.99 5.59
C SER A 26 -22.23 -27.48 5.62
N MET A 27 -21.93 -28.16 6.72
CA MET A 27 -22.25 -29.59 6.89
C MET A 27 -23.75 -29.90 6.71
N ALA A 28 -24.63 -28.92 6.92
CA ALA A 28 -26.07 -29.06 6.76
C ALA A 28 -26.53 -29.13 5.29
N VAL A 29 -25.77 -28.57 4.35
CA VAL A 29 -26.23 -28.39 2.95
C VAL A 29 -25.32 -29.09 1.95
N SER A 30 -24.00 -29.06 2.13
CA SER A 30 -23.07 -29.72 1.23
C SER A 30 -21.74 -30.04 1.91
N ARG A 31 -21.17 -31.20 1.56
CA ARG A 31 -19.79 -31.54 1.97
C ARG A 31 -18.73 -30.77 1.18
N THR A 32 -19.11 -30.15 0.06
CA THR A 32 -18.21 -29.35 -0.76
C THR A 32 -17.97 -27.99 -0.14
N ALA A 33 -16.80 -27.42 -0.39
CA ALA A 33 -16.50 -26.07 0.02
C ALA A 33 -17.36 -25.08 -0.78
N GLN A 34 -17.90 -24.10 -0.07
CA GLN A 34 -18.68 -23.00 -0.61
C GLN A 34 -17.91 -21.69 -0.40
N VAL A 35 -18.34 -20.65 -1.09
CA VAL A 35 -17.69 -19.34 -1.06
C VAL A 35 -18.68 -18.27 -0.61
N GLY A 36 -18.18 -17.30 0.14
CA GLY A 36 -19.00 -16.20 0.59
C GLY A 36 -18.23 -15.06 1.22
N ARG A 37 -18.96 -14.02 1.61
CA ARG A 37 -18.45 -12.84 2.30
C ARG A 37 -19.04 -12.78 3.70
N ILE A 38 -18.21 -12.61 4.72
CA ILE A 38 -18.70 -12.48 6.10
C ILE A 38 -19.50 -11.19 6.22
N PHE A 39 -20.78 -11.30 6.58
CA PHE A 39 -21.65 -10.16 6.86
C PHE A 39 -21.51 -9.72 8.31
N LYS A 40 -21.68 -10.67 9.26
CA LYS A 40 -21.64 -10.41 10.71
C LYS A 40 -21.08 -11.59 11.48
N ILE A 41 -20.46 -11.31 12.62
CA ILE A 41 -19.97 -12.30 13.57
C ILE A 41 -20.62 -12.01 14.91
N LEU A 42 -21.38 -12.97 15.43
CA LEU A 42 -22.23 -12.76 16.61
C LEU A 42 -21.94 -13.82 17.68
N GLN A 43 -22.01 -13.41 18.94
CA GLN A 43 -21.94 -14.29 20.09
C GLN A 43 -23.17 -14.09 20.98
N PRO A 44 -23.85 -15.15 21.44
CA PRO A 44 -24.96 -15.04 22.37
C PRO A 44 -24.50 -14.41 23.70
N VAL A 45 -25.34 -13.55 24.30
CA VAL A 45 -25.04 -12.88 25.58
C VAL A 45 -25.32 -13.79 26.77
N ASP A 46 -26.33 -14.67 26.69
CA ASP A 46 -26.72 -15.55 27.79
C ASP A 46 -26.11 -16.94 27.64
N ILE A 47 -25.14 -17.21 28.51
CA ILE A 47 -24.42 -18.49 28.64
C ILE A 47 -25.13 -19.42 29.65
N ALA A 48 -26.23 -18.97 30.26
CA ALA A 48 -26.96 -19.67 31.33
C ALA A 48 -27.83 -20.83 30.83
N SER A 49 -27.98 -21.02 29.52
CA SER A 49 -28.66 -22.18 28.95
C SER A 49 -27.76 -23.42 29.08
N THR A 50 -28.28 -24.51 29.63
CA THR A 50 -27.62 -25.82 29.75
C THR A 50 -27.42 -26.52 28.41
N ASP A 51 -27.98 -25.99 27.32
CA ASP A 51 -27.89 -26.55 25.98
C ASP A 51 -26.62 -26.08 25.26
N ASP A 52 -25.74 -27.02 24.94
CA ASP A 52 -24.40 -26.74 24.40
C ASP A 52 -24.47 -26.13 22.98
N SER A 53 -25.53 -26.40 22.23
CA SER A 53 -25.73 -25.85 20.88
C SER A 53 -25.99 -24.34 20.85
N VAL A 54 -26.42 -23.74 21.97
CA VAL A 54 -26.81 -22.32 22.04
C VAL A 54 -25.66 -21.43 22.53
N LYS A 55 -24.52 -22.00 22.95
CA LYS A 55 -23.39 -21.24 23.52
C LYS A 55 -22.35 -20.77 22.51
N HIS A 56 -22.45 -21.19 21.27
CA HIS A 56 -21.39 -20.97 20.30
C HIS A 56 -21.60 -19.68 19.51
N ALA A 57 -20.50 -18.98 19.25
CA ALA A 57 -20.49 -17.88 18.31
C ALA A 57 -20.94 -18.38 16.92
N VAL A 58 -21.56 -17.51 16.16
CA VAL A 58 -22.07 -17.78 14.81
C VAL A 58 -21.52 -16.76 13.83
N VAL A 59 -21.31 -17.19 12.59
CA VAL A 59 -20.88 -16.34 11.49
C VAL A 59 -21.98 -16.31 10.44
N ILE A 60 -22.45 -15.11 10.10
CA ILE A 60 -23.42 -14.87 9.03
C ILE A 60 -22.65 -14.55 7.76
N VAL A 61 -22.91 -15.31 6.70
CA VAL A 61 -22.17 -15.24 5.43
C VAL A 61 -23.13 -15.00 4.28
N GLU A 62 -22.85 -14.01 3.44
CA GLU A 62 -23.50 -13.81 2.14
C GLU A 62 -22.93 -14.83 1.14
N CYS A 63 -23.81 -15.57 0.46
CA CYS A 63 -23.40 -16.66 -0.41
C CYS A 63 -23.18 -16.22 -1.85
N PHE A 64 -22.14 -16.80 -2.46
CA PHE A 64 -21.79 -16.58 -3.85
C PHE A 64 -21.63 -17.94 -4.55
N LYS A 65 -21.94 -17.97 -5.85
CA LYS A 65 -21.62 -19.11 -6.71
C LYS A 65 -20.37 -18.82 -7.52
N ILE A 66 -19.53 -19.85 -7.69
CA ILE A 66 -18.41 -19.80 -8.62
C ILE A 66 -18.93 -20.27 -9.98
N LEU A 67 -18.72 -19.45 -11.02
CA LEU A 67 -19.04 -19.86 -12.38
C LEU A 67 -17.98 -20.83 -12.91
N ASP A 68 -18.39 -21.67 -13.87
CA ASP A 68 -17.50 -22.65 -14.49
C ASP A 68 -16.53 -22.02 -15.51
N ASP A 69 -16.79 -20.76 -15.87
CA ASP A 69 -15.98 -19.95 -16.76
C ASP A 69 -15.04 -19.00 -16.01
N ARG A 70 -13.95 -18.63 -16.68
CA ARG A 70 -13.02 -17.59 -16.21
C ARG A 70 -13.29 -16.27 -16.90
N HIS A 71 -13.05 -15.18 -16.18
CA HIS A 71 -13.14 -13.84 -16.71
C HIS A 71 -12.23 -13.66 -17.93
N GLN A 72 -12.76 -13.13 -19.03
CA GLN A 72 -12.08 -13.10 -20.33
C GLN A 72 -10.76 -12.33 -20.29
N ARG A 73 -10.72 -11.21 -19.56
CA ARG A 73 -9.54 -10.34 -19.50
C ARG A 73 -8.53 -10.78 -18.47
N LEU A 74 -9.00 -11.17 -17.29
CA LEU A 74 -8.14 -11.43 -16.12
C LEU A 74 -7.85 -12.92 -15.93
N ASN A 75 -8.58 -13.79 -16.65
CA ASN A 75 -8.44 -15.24 -16.58
C ASN A 75 -8.58 -15.82 -15.16
N MET A 76 -9.42 -15.17 -14.35
CA MET A 76 -9.71 -15.53 -12.96
C MET A 76 -11.13 -16.11 -12.80
N PRO A 77 -11.38 -16.99 -11.83
CA PRO A 77 -12.72 -17.53 -11.56
C PRO A 77 -13.71 -16.41 -11.19
N ILE A 78 -14.93 -16.49 -11.73
CA ILE A 78 -15.97 -15.48 -11.50
C ILE A 78 -16.86 -15.92 -10.33
N LEU A 79 -17.16 -14.99 -9.44
CA LEU A 79 -18.11 -15.10 -8.35
C LEU A 79 -19.35 -14.29 -8.70
N LEU A 80 -20.53 -14.92 -8.60
CA LEU A 80 -21.81 -14.23 -8.70
C LEU A 80 -22.53 -14.31 -7.36
N ARG A 81 -22.99 -13.17 -6.86
CA ARG A 81 -23.83 -13.11 -5.66
C ARG A 81 -25.11 -13.89 -5.88
N ILE A 82 -25.55 -14.61 -4.86
CA ILE A 82 -26.87 -15.23 -4.87
C ILE A 82 -27.79 -14.32 -4.04
N PRO A 83 -28.75 -13.62 -4.67
CA PRO A 83 -29.59 -12.64 -3.98
C PRO A 83 -30.34 -13.26 -2.81
N ALA A 84 -30.37 -12.54 -1.67
CA ALA A 84 -31.02 -12.95 -0.43
C ALA A 84 -30.56 -14.30 0.17
N GLU A 85 -29.49 -14.92 -0.36
CA GLU A 85 -28.94 -16.13 0.23
C GLU A 85 -27.87 -15.79 1.27
N THR A 86 -28.25 -15.93 2.53
CA THR A 86 -27.33 -15.86 3.67
C THR A 86 -27.30 -17.20 4.39
N ARG A 87 -26.15 -17.55 4.95
CA ARG A 87 -25.98 -18.78 5.74
C ARG A 87 -25.38 -18.46 7.08
N VAL A 88 -25.91 -19.12 8.10
CA VAL A 88 -25.36 -19.12 9.46
C VAL A 88 -24.47 -20.36 9.58
N ILE A 89 -23.18 -20.14 9.86
CA ILE A 89 -22.20 -21.22 10.03
C ILE A 89 -21.50 -21.08 11.37
N GLN A 90 -20.88 -22.18 11.83
CA GLN A 90 -20.04 -22.11 13.01
C GLN A 90 -18.64 -21.58 12.64
N PRO A 91 -17.95 -20.88 13.56
CA PRO A 91 -16.56 -20.46 13.39
C PRO A 91 -15.62 -21.55 12.85
N LYS A 92 -15.79 -22.79 13.31
CA LYS A 92 -14.98 -23.95 12.91
C LYS A 92 -15.15 -24.34 11.43
N ASP A 93 -16.25 -23.92 10.81
CA ASP A 93 -16.59 -24.25 9.43
C ASP A 93 -15.93 -23.30 8.42
N VAL A 94 -15.36 -22.19 8.88
CA VAL A 94 -14.57 -21.25 8.07
C VAL A 94 -13.22 -21.90 7.73
N LEU A 95 -13.00 -22.21 6.45
CA LEU A 95 -11.79 -22.90 6.01
C LEU A 95 -10.59 -21.96 5.95
N PHE A 96 -10.68 -20.92 5.12
CA PHE A 96 -9.62 -19.95 4.90
C PHE A 96 -10.16 -18.68 4.23
N VAL A 97 -9.43 -17.58 4.41
CA VAL A 97 -9.69 -16.30 3.75
C VAL A 97 -9.02 -16.27 2.38
N PHE A 98 -9.63 -15.59 1.41
CA PHE A 98 -9.02 -15.32 0.12
C PHE A 98 -9.26 -13.87 -0.31
N ASN A 99 -8.55 -13.43 -1.34
CA ASN A 99 -8.76 -12.11 -1.91
C ASN A 99 -9.76 -12.22 -3.07
N ALA A 100 -10.85 -11.45 -3.01
CA ALA A 100 -11.74 -11.24 -4.14
C ALA A 100 -11.64 -9.79 -4.61
N GLN A 101 -11.82 -9.59 -5.92
CA GLN A 101 -11.79 -8.28 -6.56
C GLN A 101 -13.12 -8.06 -7.28
N HIS A 102 -13.69 -6.87 -7.21
CA HIS A 102 -14.90 -6.56 -7.99
C HIS A 102 -14.59 -6.63 -9.49
N ASP A 103 -15.54 -7.10 -10.29
CA ASP A 103 -15.41 -7.03 -11.76
C ASP A 103 -15.76 -5.61 -12.25
N CYS A 104 -14.88 -4.66 -11.96
CA CYS A 104 -15.08 -3.27 -12.36
C CYS A 104 -15.12 -3.09 -13.88
N ALA A 105 -14.53 -4.02 -14.65
CA ALA A 105 -14.53 -4.00 -16.11
C ALA A 105 -15.92 -4.34 -16.66
N GLY A 106 -16.55 -5.39 -16.11
CA GLY A 106 -17.93 -5.75 -16.42
C GLY A 106 -18.94 -4.70 -15.91
N GLY A 107 -18.76 -4.23 -14.67
CA GLY A 107 -19.61 -3.23 -14.03
C GLY A 107 -19.44 -1.79 -14.53
N LYS A 108 -18.42 -1.53 -15.34
CA LYS A 108 -18.07 -0.18 -15.87
C LYS A 108 -18.00 0.88 -14.76
N CYS A 109 -17.42 0.50 -13.63
CA CYS A 109 -17.41 1.32 -12.42
C CYS A 109 -16.63 2.63 -12.65
N PRO A 110 -17.21 3.80 -12.32
CA PRO A 110 -16.55 5.08 -12.54
C PRO A 110 -15.35 5.26 -11.61
N ILE A 111 -14.32 5.93 -12.13
CA ILE A 111 -13.23 6.44 -11.30
C ILE A 111 -13.71 7.78 -10.74
N VAL A 112 -13.82 7.86 -9.42
CA VAL A 112 -14.18 9.06 -8.69
C VAL A 112 -12.94 9.65 -8.01
N ASN A 113 -12.80 10.96 -8.04
CA ASN A 113 -11.74 11.65 -7.30
C ASN A 113 -12.29 11.98 -5.92
N THR A 114 -11.89 11.19 -4.93
CA THR A 114 -12.25 11.44 -3.54
C THR A 114 -11.15 12.25 -2.88
N ILE A 115 -11.53 13.30 -2.17
CA ILE A 115 -10.60 14.02 -1.31
C ILE A 115 -10.55 13.26 0.02
N GLU A 116 -9.61 12.33 0.14
CA GLU A 116 -9.41 11.60 1.38
C GLU A 116 -8.37 12.30 2.25
N ARG A 117 -8.63 12.31 3.57
CA ARG A 117 -7.66 12.75 4.57
C ARG A 117 -6.80 11.53 4.91
N GLU A 118 -5.58 11.50 4.42
CA GLU A 118 -4.63 10.42 4.70
C GLU A 118 -3.63 10.91 5.76
N VAL A 119 -3.32 10.04 6.73
CA VAL A 119 -2.23 10.30 7.67
C VAL A 119 -0.93 9.84 7.04
N GLN A 120 -0.12 10.78 6.56
CA GLN A 120 1.25 10.51 6.12
C GLN A 120 2.21 11.08 7.16
N GLU A 121 3.18 10.27 7.61
CA GLU A 121 4.19 10.70 8.61
C GLU A 121 3.59 11.32 9.89
N ARG A 122 2.42 10.82 10.34
CA ARG A 122 1.64 11.34 11.48
C ARG A 122 1.01 12.73 11.26
N GLN A 123 1.06 13.27 10.05
CA GLN A 123 0.36 14.50 9.66
C GLN A 123 -0.86 14.18 8.79
N LEU A 124 -2.00 14.77 9.16
CA LEU A 124 -3.20 14.73 8.33
C LEU A 124 -2.95 15.53 7.06
N THR A 125 -2.80 14.82 5.95
CA THR A 125 -2.61 15.41 4.63
C THR A 125 -3.88 15.23 3.81
N VAL A 126 -4.27 16.26 3.09
CA VAL A 126 -5.39 16.19 2.15
C VAL A 126 -4.80 15.96 0.76
N LYS A 127 -4.98 14.75 0.23
CA LYS A 127 -4.56 14.42 -1.13
C LYS A 127 -5.79 13.97 -1.92
N PRO A 128 -6.05 14.56 -3.11
CA PRO A 128 -7.05 14.02 -4.01
C PRO A 128 -6.56 12.64 -4.46
N GLN A 129 -7.37 11.61 -4.18
CA GLN A 129 -7.09 10.24 -4.58
C GLN A 129 -8.19 9.75 -5.53
N SER A 130 -7.78 9.23 -6.68
CA SER A 130 -8.71 8.54 -7.56
C SER A 130 -9.00 7.15 -7.00
N SER A 131 -10.28 6.87 -6.74
CA SER A 131 -10.77 5.56 -6.31
C SER A 131 -11.84 5.07 -7.27
N VAL A 132 -12.01 3.76 -7.39
CA VAL A 132 -13.09 3.18 -8.20
C VAL A 132 -14.34 3.10 -7.32
N ALA A 133 -15.41 3.78 -7.72
CA ALA A 133 -16.70 3.66 -7.06
C ALA A 133 -17.47 2.50 -7.70
N HIS A 134 -17.63 1.40 -6.98
CA HIS A 134 -18.38 0.24 -7.47
C HIS A 134 -19.87 0.59 -7.64
N THR A 135 -20.43 0.19 -8.77
CA THR A 135 -21.84 0.42 -9.15
C THR A 135 -22.79 -0.59 -8.52
N ASP A 136 -22.26 -1.78 -8.23
CA ASP A 136 -22.99 -2.93 -7.72
C ASP A 136 -22.08 -3.76 -6.80
N ASP A 137 -22.68 -4.75 -6.18
CA ASP A 137 -22.04 -5.67 -5.24
C ASP A 137 -22.27 -7.13 -5.66
N ASP A 138 -22.42 -7.38 -6.96
CA ASP A 138 -22.96 -8.65 -7.46
C ASP A 138 -21.91 -9.55 -8.10
N THR A 139 -20.94 -8.96 -8.82
CA THR A 139 -19.94 -9.74 -9.58
C THR A 139 -18.53 -9.48 -9.07
N TYR A 140 -17.86 -10.55 -8.68
CA TYR A 140 -16.51 -10.53 -8.15
C TYR A 140 -15.64 -11.58 -8.83
N LEU A 141 -14.33 -11.49 -8.66
CA LEU A 141 -13.34 -12.40 -9.20
C LEU A 141 -12.50 -12.96 -8.06
N VAL A 142 -12.29 -14.27 -8.03
CA VAL A 142 -11.33 -14.88 -7.10
C VAL A 142 -9.93 -14.52 -7.55
N ASN A 143 -9.20 -13.75 -6.75
CA ASN A 143 -7.84 -13.35 -7.10
C ASN A 143 -6.86 -14.51 -6.94
N ILE A 144 -6.72 -15.32 -8.00
CA ILE A 144 -5.78 -16.46 -8.06
C ILE A 144 -4.32 -16.03 -8.23
N HIS A 145 -4.06 -14.73 -8.39
CA HIS A 145 -2.72 -14.15 -8.46
C HIS A 145 -2.21 -13.69 -7.08
N ALA A 146 -3.09 -13.59 -6.08
CA ALA A 146 -2.69 -13.35 -4.71
C ALA A 146 -1.84 -14.52 -4.18
N LEU A 147 -0.75 -14.21 -3.48
CA LEU A 147 0.11 -15.22 -2.87
C LEU A 147 -0.52 -15.85 -1.63
N HIS A 148 -1.36 -15.09 -0.91
CA HIS A 148 -2.01 -15.55 0.32
C HIS A 148 -2.99 -16.68 0.04
N ASN A 149 -2.85 -17.81 0.74
CA ASN A 149 -3.69 -19.01 0.59
C ASN A 149 -3.85 -19.56 -0.84
N ALA A 150 -2.92 -19.24 -1.75
CA ALA A 150 -2.99 -19.69 -3.14
C ALA A 150 -3.07 -21.22 -3.28
N HIS A 151 -2.40 -21.95 -2.38
CA HIS A 151 -2.42 -23.41 -2.35
C HIS A 151 -3.80 -23.96 -1.99
N LEU A 152 -4.47 -23.39 -0.97
CA LEU A 152 -5.82 -23.79 -0.55
C LEU A 152 -6.87 -23.47 -1.62
N ILE A 153 -6.73 -22.34 -2.32
CA ILE A 153 -7.60 -21.99 -3.46
C ILE A 153 -7.48 -23.05 -4.57
N ARG A 154 -6.25 -23.46 -4.90
CA ARG A 154 -5.98 -24.47 -5.94
C ARG A 154 -6.45 -25.87 -5.55
N GLU A 155 -6.42 -26.20 -4.26
CA GLU A 155 -6.95 -27.47 -3.73
C GLU A 155 -8.49 -27.48 -3.73
N THR A 156 -9.10 -26.33 -3.44
CA THR A 156 -10.55 -26.20 -3.28
C THR A 156 -11.30 -26.07 -4.60
N LEU A 157 -10.73 -25.35 -5.57
CA LEU A 157 -11.36 -25.10 -6.87
C LEU A 157 -11.01 -26.17 -7.90
N PRO A 158 -11.92 -26.46 -8.84
CA PRO A 158 -11.62 -27.27 -10.01
C PRO A 158 -10.36 -26.82 -10.76
N ARG A 159 -9.58 -27.78 -11.26
CA ARG A 159 -8.27 -27.51 -11.87
C ARG A 159 -8.38 -26.63 -13.12
N HIS A 160 -9.47 -26.72 -13.89
CA HIS A 160 -9.68 -25.88 -15.08
C HIS A 160 -9.97 -24.42 -14.76
N LEU A 161 -10.24 -24.05 -13.50
CA LEU A 161 -10.38 -22.67 -13.05
C LEU A 161 -9.06 -22.07 -12.55
N THR A 162 -8.13 -22.91 -12.08
CA THR A 162 -6.89 -22.47 -11.43
C THR A 162 -5.62 -22.79 -12.22
N MET A 163 -5.69 -23.64 -13.25
CA MET A 163 -4.51 -23.97 -14.04
C MET A 163 -3.96 -22.70 -14.74
N PRO A 164 -2.65 -22.44 -14.65
CA PRO A 164 -2.02 -21.36 -15.41
C PRO A 164 -2.29 -21.55 -16.90
N LYS A 165 -2.71 -20.49 -17.59
CA LYS A 165 -2.77 -20.48 -19.05
C LYS A 165 -1.45 -19.90 -19.58
N PRO A 166 -0.75 -20.59 -20.49
CA PRO A 166 0.41 -20.02 -21.14
C PRO A 166 0.03 -18.69 -21.80
N TYR A 167 0.73 -17.62 -21.45
CA TYR A 167 0.53 -16.31 -22.09
C TYR A 167 1.14 -16.28 -23.50
N LEU A 168 2.22 -17.03 -23.70
CA LEU A 168 2.95 -17.10 -24.96
C LEU A 168 2.91 -18.54 -25.50
N ALA A 169 2.60 -18.68 -26.79
CA ALA A 169 2.61 -19.98 -27.47
C ALA A 169 4.05 -20.54 -27.56
N ASN A 170 4.99 -19.71 -28.01
CA ASN A 170 6.41 -20.05 -28.02
C ASN A 170 7.19 -19.01 -27.20
N ARG A 171 7.43 -19.35 -25.92
CA ARG A 171 8.18 -18.51 -25.00
C ARG A 171 9.58 -18.17 -25.55
N ARG A 172 10.24 -19.11 -26.22
CA ARG A 172 11.64 -18.95 -26.63
C ARG A 172 11.80 -17.89 -27.70
N THR A 173 10.95 -17.92 -28.74
CA THR A 173 10.95 -16.92 -29.81
C THR A 173 10.79 -15.50 -29.28
N ILE A 174 9.83 -15.29 -28.37
CA ILE A 174 9.59 -13.97 -27.77
C ILE A 174 10.77 -13.53 -26.91
N HIS A 175 11.39 -14.44 -26.16
CA HIS A 175 12.61 -14.13 -25.41
C HIS A 175 13.76 -13.75 -26.33
N ASP A 176 13.92 -14.41 -27.48
CA ASP A 176 14.96 -14.09 -28.46
C ASP A 176 14.72 -12.70 -29.09
N GLU A 177 13.47 -12.37 -29.46
CA GLU A 177 13.09 -11.04 -29.95
C GLU A 177 13.33 -9.93 -28.91
N LEU A 178 12.97 -10.19 -27.66
CA LEU A 178 13.21 -9.24 -26.55
C LEU A 178 14.71 -9.07 -26.29
N ALA A 179 15.49 -10.16 -26.34
CA ALA A 179 16.93 -10.12 -26.18
C ALA A 179 17.58 -9.29 -27.30
N GLU A 180 17.12 -9.45 -28.54
CA GLU A 180 17.64 -8.67 -29.67
C GLU A 180 17.33 -7.18 -29.51
N LYS A 181 16.10 -6.82 -29.13
CA LYS A 181 15.74 -5.44 -28.81
C LYS A 181 16.60 -4.87 -27.67
N LEU A 182 16.87 -5.67 -26.64
CA LEU A 182 17.69 -5.26 -25.49
C LEU A 182 19.18 -5.10 -25.83
N ARG A 183 19.72 -5.87 -26.79
CA ARG A 183 21.10 -5.68 -27.28
C ARG A 183 21.31 -4.32 -27.92
N ILE A 184 20.28 -3.76 -28.55
CA ILE A 184 20.30 -2.43 -29.17
C ILE A 184 20.00 -1.33 -28.13
N ILE A 185 18.90 -1.47 -27.39
CA ILE A 185 18.41 -0.44 -26.46
C ILE A 185 19.29 -0.36 -25.19
N GLY A 186 19.82 -1.48 -24.73
CA GLY A 186 20.59 -1.59 -23.49
C GLY A 186 21.87 -0.75 -23.47
N PRO A 187 22.75 -0.85 -24.49
CA PRO A 187 23.92 0.03 -24.61
C PRO A 187 23.56 1.51 -24.69
N ALA A 188 22.54 1.87 -25.49
CA ALA A 188 22.10 3.26 -25.64
C ALA A 188 21.65 3.86 -24.29
N LYS A 189 20.78 3.15 -23.54
CA LYS A 189 20.34 3.58 -22.20
C LYS A 189 21.47 3.64 -21.18
N ARG A 190 22.43 2.71 -21.24
CA ARG A 190 23.62 2.73 -20.38
C ARG A 190 24.54 3.91 -20.68
N ALA A 191 24.75 4.24 -21.95
CA ALA A 191 25.52 5.42 -22.37
C ALA A 191 24.85 6.72 -21.90
N GLU A 192 23.54 6.84 -22.09
CA GLU A 192 22.76 8.00 -21.61
C GLU A 192 22.83 8.14 -20.08
N SER A 193 22.70 7.03 -19.34
CA SER A 193 22.82 7.03 -17.88
C SER A 193 24.22 7.41 -17.42
N ALA A 194 25.26 6.94 -18.11
CA ALA A 194 26.65 7.30 -17.84
C ALA A 194 26.91 8.80 -18.08
N ALA A 195 26.40 9.35 -19.18
CA ALA A 195 26.49 10.78 -19.47
C ALA A 195 25.78 11.63 -18.42
N LYS A 196 24.56 11.24 -18.02
CA LYS A 196 23.81 11.91 -16.93
C LYS A 196 24.55 11.85 -15.60
N ALA A 197 25.18 10.71 -15.29
CA ALA A 197 25.98 10.54 -14.08
C ALA A 197 27.24 11.41 -14.11
N GLN A 198 27.93 11.50 -15.26
CA GLN A 198 29.10 12.38 -15.43
C GLN A 198 28.72 13.85 -15.26
N ALA A 199 27.68 14.33 -15.95
CA ALA A 199 27.19 15.71 -15.81
C ALA A 199 26.79 16.05 -14.36
N THR A 200 26.19 15.09 -13.65
CA THR A 200 25.84 15.27 -12.22
C THR A 200 27.09 15.36 -11.35
N ARG A 201 28.11 14.53 -11.61
CA ARG A 201 29.39 14.57 -10.87
C ARG A 201 30.13 15.88 -11.10
N GLU A 202 30.15 16.38 -12.33
CA GLU A 202 30.77 17.67 -12.68
C GLU A 202 30.05 18.82 -11.99
N ARG A 203 28.71 18.87 -12.07
CA ARG A 203 27.91 19.88 -11.36
C ARG A 203 28.17 19.86 -9.85
N ASN A 204 28.23 18.68 -9.25
CA ASN A 204 28.48 18.56 -7.82
C ASN A 204 29.92 18.96 -7.45
N LYS A 205 30.91 18.69 -8.32
CA LYS A 205 32.29 19.13 -8.14
C LYS A 205 32.41 20.65 -8.20
N LEU A 206 31.78 21.28 -9.20
CA LEU A 206 31.69 22.74 -9.33
C LEU A 206 31.01 23.36 -8.11
N ALA A 207 29.85 22.83 -7.69
CA ALA A 207 29.15 23.33 -6.51
C ALA A 207 29.98 23.18 -5.21
N LYS A 208 30.79 22.13 -5.10
CA LYS A 208 31.70 21.95 -3.96
C LYS A 208 32.83 22.98 -3.97
N GLN A 209 33.47 23.19 -5.13
CA GLN A 209 34.53 24.19 -5.30
C GLN A 209 34.02 25.61 -5.05
N GLN A 210 32.81 25.93 -5.52
CA GLN A 210 32.15 27.20 -5.25
C GLN A 210 31.97 27.41 -3.73
N LYS A 211 31.43 26.42 -3.02
CA LYS A 211 31.27 26.49 -1.56
C LYS A 211 32.59 26.64 -0.80
N GLU A 212 33.64 25.95 -1.24
CA GLU A 212 34.98 26.06 -0.65
C GLU A 212 35.59 27.45 -0.90
N GLN A 213 35.35 28.04 -2.08
CA GLN A 213 35.78 29.39 -2.42
C GLN A 213 34.99 30.45 -1.63
N ASP A 214 33.66 30.33 -1.59
CA ASP A 214 32.79 31.22 -0.81
C ASP A 214 33.15 31.20 0.69
N ALA A 215 33.51 30.04 1.23
CA ALA A 215 33.97 29.91 2.61
C ALA A 215 35.33 30.62 2.83
N ARG A 216 36.29 30.48 1.91
CA ARG A 216 37.58 31.19 1.98
C ARG A 216 37.42 32.70 1.85
N ASP A 217 36.57 33.15 0.94
CA ASP A 217 36.29 34.57 0.73
C ASP A 217 35.57 35.17 1.94
N ALA A 218 34.66 34.42 2.57
CA ALA A 218 34.05 34.79 3.84
C ALA A 218 35.08 34.90 4.97
N GLU A 219 35.96 33.90 5.15
CA GLU A 219 37.04 33.93 6.16
C GLU A 219 37.98 35.13 5.95
N HIS A 220 38.35 35.42 4.71
CA HIS A 220 39.23 36.53 4.38
C HIS A 220 38.55 37.90 4.56
N SER A 221 37.23 38.00 4.33
CA SER A 221 36.45 39.21 4.62
C SER A 221 36.33 39.48 6.13
N VAL A 222 36.18 38.43 6.94
CA VAL A 222 36.13 38.52 8.40
C VAL A 222 37.48 38.97 8.95
N ALA A 223 38.59 38.42 8.43
CA ALA A 223 39.95 38.81 8.82
C ALA A 223 40.24 40.30 8.53
N ARG A 224 39.85 40.80 7.34
CA ARG A 224 40.00 42.24 7.00
C ARG A 224 39.16 43.15 7.91
N ASN A 225 37.94 42.74 8.25
CA ASN A 225 37.09 43.51 9.16
C ASN A 225 37.60 43.50 10.60
N THR A 226 38.22 42.41 11.06
CA THR A 226 38.85 42.38 12.38
C THR A 226 40.10 43.25 12.47
N ASP A 227 40.93 43.32 11.42
CA ASP A 227 42.09 44.23 11.38
C ASP A 227 41.65 45.70 11.28
N ALA A 228 40.65 46.01 10.46
CA ALA A 228 40.09 47.36 10.38
C ALA A 228 39.51 47.82 11.73
N ASN A 229 38.79 46.95 12.45
CA ASN A 229 38.28 47.25 13.79
C ASN A 229 39.38 47.34 14.86
N ARG A 230 40.47 46.60 14.71
CA ARG A 230 41.63 46.67 15.63
C ARG A 230 42.37 47.99 15.47
N VAL A 231 42.58 48.43 14.22
CA VAL A 231 43.19 49.74 13.92
C VAL A 231 42.30 50.87 14.45
N ALA A 232 40.98 50.81 14.22
CA ALA A 232 40.04 51.81 14.75
C ALA A 232 40.01 51.90 16.29
N ARG A 233 40.20 50.78 17.00
CA ARG A 233 40.28 50.77 18.47
C ARG A 233 41.58 51.35 19.03
N ILE A 234 42.70 51.17 18.33
CA ILE A 234 43.99 51.75 18.74
C ILE A 234 43.92 53.28 18.65
N PHE A 235 43.32 53.82 17.57
CA PHE A 235 43.11 55.27 17.42
C PHE A 235 42.08 55.85 18.41
N ALA A 236 41.10 55.07 18.87
CA ALA A 236 40.12 55.53 19.86
C ALA A 236 40.66 55.54 21.31
N SER A 237 41.71 54.77 21.62
CA SER A 237 42.34 54.73 22.95
C SER A 237 43.38 55.83 23.19
N GLU A 238 43.81 56.54 22.15
CA GLU A 238 44.74 57.67 22.27
C GLU A 238 44.02 59.00 22.54
N ASP A 239 42.69 59.04 22.45
CA ASP A 239 41.87 60.28 22.59
C ASP A 239 41.12 60.38 23.93
N SER A 240 41.35 59.44 24.87
CA SER A 240 40.71 59.43 26.19
C SER A 240 41.72 59.42 27.35
N GLY A 241 42.79 60.21 27.20
CA GLY A 241 43.78 60.47 28.24
C GLY A 241 43.79 61.94 28.67
N ASP A 242 43.19 62.20 29.83
CA ASP A 242 43.51 63.30 30.76
C ASP A 242 43.18 64.75 30.36
N ALA A 243 41.99 65.20 30.75
CA ALA A 243 41.71 66.61 31.00
C ALA A 243 41.25 66.78 32.45
N SER A 244 42.16 66.48 33.38
CA SER A 244 42.13 67.06 34.72
C SER A 244 42.94 68.37 34.75
N ASP A 245 42.49 69.29 35.58
CA ASP A 245 43.22 70.45 36.11
C ASP A 245 43.48 71.70 35.24
N ARG A 246 42.69 72.75 35.52
CA ARG A 246 43.10 74.14 35.92
C ARG A 246 42.11 75.20 35.41
N PHE A 247 41.30 75.80 36.29
CA PHE A 247 41.57 77.03 37.06
C PHE A 247 41.07 78.33 36.38
N ILE A 248 40.03 78.92 37.00
CA ILE A 248 39.87 80.34 37.41
C ILE A 248 39.82 81.49 36.36
N ALA A 249 38.73 82.27 36.47
CA ALA A 249 38.47 83.72 36.24
C ALA A 249 38.94 84.35 34.91
N ASN A 250 38.20 85.25 34.26
CA ASN A 250 37.22 86.26 34.69
C ASN A 250 36.33 86.61 33.49
#